data_AF-A0A946B4W2-F1
#
_entry.id   AF-A0A946B4W2-F1
#
_cell.length_a   1.000
_cell.length_b   1.000
_cell.length_c   1.000
_cell.angle_alpha   90.00
_cell.angle_beta   90.00
_cell.angle_gamma   90.00
#
_symmetry.space_group_name_H-M   'P 1'
#
loop_
_entity.id
_entity.type
_entity.pdbx_description
1 polymer ?
#
loop_
_entity_poly.entity_id
_entity_poly.type
_entity_poly.pdbx_seq_one_letter_code
_entity_poly.pdbx_strand_id
1 'polypeptide(L)'
;MRKPKKAKKQLLHLVFGGRLKDTTGVEFSDVEGLDIVGIFPDYASAHDAWRGKAQATIDEADMRYFVVHMHRLMDPETGEHHHDEDDDD
;
A
#
# COMPACT_ATOMS: atom_id res chain seq x y z
N MET A 1 -7.29 26.19 -27.62
CA MET A 1 -7.77 25.18 -26.63
C MET A 1 -6.70 24.92 -25.58
N ARG A 2 -7.00 25.11 -24.29
CA ARG A 2 -6.15 24.61 -23.19
C ARG A 2 -6.49 23.13 -22.98
N LYS A 3 -5.52 22.23 -23.13
CA LYS A 3 -5.70 20.81 -22.82
C LYS A 3 -6.12 20.69 -21.33
N PRO A 4 -7.16 19.92 -20.97
CA PRO A 4 -7.48 19.71 -19.56
C PRO A 4 -6.30 18.99 -18.90
N LYS A 5 -5.78 19.55 -17.80
CA LYS A 5 -4.82 18.84 -16.93
C LYS A 5 -5.50 17.55 -16.51
N LYS A 6 -4.96 16.38 -16.92
CA LYS A 6 -5.38 15.07 -16.38
C LYS A 6 -5.44 15.23 -14.85
N ALA A 7 -6.61 15.08 -14.26
CA ALA A 7 -6.72 15.06 -12.80
C ALA A 7 -5.75 13.99 -12.31
N LYS A 8 -4.82 14.35 -11.41
CA LYS A 8 -3.93 13.37 -10.79
C LYS A 8 -4.85 12.30 -10.22
N LYS A 9 -4.80 11.07 -10.79
CA LYS A 9 -5.63 9.96 -10.33
C LYS A 9 -5.45 9.87 -8.82
N GLN A 10 -6.55 9.91 -8.07
CA GLN A 10 -6.51 9.76 -6.62
C GLN A 10 -6.23 8.29 -6.33
N LEU A 11 -4.96 7.93 -6.35
CA LEU A 11 -4.50 6.59 -6.04
C LEU A 11 -4.44 6.49 -4.51
N LEU A 12 -5.47 5.87 -3.93
CA LEU A 12 -5.51 5.64 -2.48
C LEU A 12 -4.57 4.50 -2.10
N HIS A 13 -3.74 4.73 -1.09
CA HIS A 13 -2.79 3.77 -0.55
C HIS A 13 -3.14 3.47 0.90
N LEU A 14 -3.45 2.21 1.21
CA LEU A 14 -3.70 1.77 2.58
C LEU A 14 -2.42 1.18 3.15
N VAL A 15 -2.02 1.65 4.32
CA VAL A 15 -0.91 1.07 5.08
C VAL A 15 -1.48 0.36 6.29
N PHE A 16 -1.17 -0.93 6.40
CA PHE A 16 -1.56 -1.75 7.54
C PHE A 16 -0.47 -2.77 7.83
N GLY A 17 -0.45 -3.29 9.04
CA GLY A 17 0.48 -4.32 9.45
C GLY A 17 -0.09 -5.19 10.55
N GLY A 18 0.63 -6.23 10.89
CA GLY A 18 0.20 -7.18 11.90
C GLY A 18 1.20 -8.30 12.08
N ARG A 19 0.91 -9.14 13.07
CA ARG A 19 1.74 -10.29 13.36
C ARG A 19 1.49 -11.39 12.32
N LEU A 20 2.54 -11.80 11.62
CA LEU A 20 2.50 -12.91 10.68
C LEU A 20 2.57 -14.26 11.40
N LYS A 21 2.10 -15.30 10.73
CA LYS A 21 2.24 -16.70 11.18
C LYS A 21 3.60 -17.28 10.88
N ASP A 22 4.20 -16.80 9.79
CA ASP A 22 5.54 -17.17 9.37
C ASP A 22 6.21 -15.93 8.76
N THR A 23 7.51 -15.77 9.00
CA THR A 23 8.29 -14.62 8.52
C THR A 23 8.43 -14.58 7.00
N THR A 24 8.20 -15.71 6.33
CA THR A 24 8.25 -15.85 4.87
C THR A 24 6.90 -15.66 4.18
N GLY A 25 5.81 -15.75 4.94
CA GLY A 25 4.44 -15.66 4.42
C GLY A 25 3.86 -14.24 4.44
N VAL A 26 2.62 -14.15 3.97
CA VAL A 26 1.75 -12.97 4.09
C VAL A 26 0.48 -13.27 4.91
N GLU A 27 0.44 -14.44 5.54
CA GLU A 27 -0.67 -14.87 6.39
C GLU A 27 -0.50 -14.28 7.79
N PHE A 28 -1.50 -13.51 8.22
CA PHE A 28 -1.54 -12.95 9.56
C PHE A 28 -1.99 -14.02 10.56
N SER A 29 -1.26 -14.12 11.68
CA SER A 29 -1.66 -14.94 12.84
C SER A 29 -2.89 -14.39 13.53
N ASP A 30 -3.01 -13.07 13.55
CA ASP A 30 -4.09 -12.34 14.21
C ASP A 30 -4.65 -11.30 13.23
N VAL A 31 -5.83 -11.58 12.71
CA VAL A 31 -6.54 -10.72 11.76
C VAL A 31 -7.35 -9.65 12.52
N GLU A 32 -7.73 -9.91 13.78
CA GLU A 32 -8.47 -8.96 14.60
C GLU A 32 -7.54 -7.88 15.17
N GLY A 33 -6.28 -8.23 15.45
CA GLY A 33 -5.23 -7.34 15.95
C GLY A 33 -4.42 -6.61 14.88
N LEU A 34 -4.92 -6.46 13.65
CA LEU A 34 -4.21 -5.71 12.60
C LEU A 34 -4.06 -4.23 12.97
N ASP A 35 -2.84 -3.70 12.87
CA ASP A 35 -2.54 -2.28 13.03
C ASP A 35 -2.81 -1.55 11.71
N ILE A 36 -3.86 -0.73 11.70
CA ILE A 36 -4.17 0.12 10.55
C ILE A 36 -3.49 1.48 10.77
N VAL A 37 -2.44 1.73 10.01
CA VAL A 37 -1.64 2.96 10.11
C VAL A 37 -2.41 4.14 9.51
N GLY A 38 -3.07 3.93 8.36
CA GLY A 38 -3.90 4.95 7.72
C GLY A 38 -4.02 4.81 6.21
N ILE A 39 -4.78 5.72 5.61
CA ILE A 39 -4.99 5.82 4.16
C ILE A 39 -4.34 7.12 3.67
N PHE A 40 -3.53 7.01 2.63
CA PHE A 40 -2.74 8.12 2.08
C PHE A 40 -3.10 8.39 0.61
N PRO A 41 -3.03 9.66 0.18
CA PRO A 41 -3.38 10.07 -1.18
C PRO A 41 -2.28 9.81 -2.22
N ASP A 42 -1.08 9.44 -1.78
CA ASP A 42 0.09 9.18 -2.63
C ASP A 42 0.99 8.10 -2.02
N TYR A 43 1.76 7.42 -2.89
CA TYR A 43 2.66 6.33 -2.50
C TYR A 43 3.80 6.83 -1.60
N ALA A 44 4.32 8.03 -1.82
CA ALA A 44 5.45 8.57 -1.06
C ALA A 44 5.08 8.72 0.42
N SER A 45 3.92 9.30 0.71
CA SER A 45 3.38 9.47 2.07
C SER A 45 3.05 8.12 2.72
N ALA A 46 2.50 7.17 1.95
CA ALA A 46 2.24 5.81 2.43
C ALA A 46 3.54 5.07 2.79
N HIS A 47 4.55 5.18 1.93
CA HIS A 47 5.86 4.56 2.13
C HIS A 47 6.59 5.15 3.34
N ASP A 48 6.51 6.46 3.57
CA ASP A 48 7.08 7.10 4.75
C ASP A 48 6.43 6.59 6.05
N ALA A 49 5.09 6.53 6.07
CA ALA A 49 4.34 5.98 7.20
C ALA A 49 4.65 4.49 7.46
N TRP A 50 4.71 3.68 6.39
CA TRP A 50 5.11 2.28 6.45
C TRP A 50 6.52 2.13 7.02
N ARG A 51 7.48 2.91 6.51
CA ARG A 51 8.88 2.87 6.93
C ARG A 51 9.02 3.20 8.42
N GLY A 52 8.33 4.25 8.89
CA GLY A 52 8.34 4.62 10.30
C GLY A 52 7.81 3.50 11.20
N LYS A 53 6.70 2.87 10.81
CA LYS A 53 6.09 1.76 11.55
C LYS A 53 6.93 0.48 11.51
N ALA A 54 7.48 0.14 10.35
CA ALA A 54 8.37 -1.01 10.20
C ALA A 54 9.66 -0.84 11.02
N GLN A 55 10.24 0.35 11.05
CA GLN A 55 11.42 0.65 11.87
C GLN A 55 11.10 0.60 13.37
N ALA A 56 9.94 1.10 13.79
CA ALA A 56 9.51 1.06 15.19
C ALA A 56 9.22 -0.35 15.71
N THR A 57 8.95 -1.31 14.83
CA THR A 57 8.59 -2.70 15.16
C THR A 57 9.69 -3.69 14.83
N ILE A 58 10.92 -3.22 14.57
CA ILE A 58 12.05 -4.08 14.20
C ILE A 58 12.42 -5.12 15.28
N ASP A 59 12.14 -4.81 16.55
CA ASP A 59 12.36 -5.71 17.68
C ASP A 59 11.31 -6.84 17.74
N GLU A 60 10.18 -6.69 17.05
CA GLU A 60 9.11 -7.69 16.94
C GLU A 60 9.29 -8.50 15.65
N ALA A 61 9.98 -9.64 15.75
CA ALA A 61 10.37 -10.46 14.60
C ALA A 61 9.22 -10.90 13.67
N ASP A 62 8.00 -10.98 14.21
CA ASP A 62 6.82 -11.43 13.47
C ASP A 62 5.94 -10.27 12.97
N MET A 63 6.29 -9.02 13.28
CA MET A 63 5.49 -7.85 12.91
C MET A 63 5.89 -7.37 11.51
N ARG A 64 4.91 -7.28 10.61
CA ARG A 64 5.17 -6.81 9.24
C ARG A 64 4.08 -5.86 8.77
N TYR A 65 4.50 -4.81 8.08
CA TYR A 65 3.60 -3.82 7.48
C TYR A 65 3.65 -3.93 5.96
N PHE A 66 2.53 -3.60 5.33
CA PHE A 66 2.29 -3.66 3.91
C PHE A 66 1.65 -2.35 3.43
N VAL A 67 1.97 -1.98 2.18
CA VAL A 67 1.32 -0.88 1.48
C VAL A 67 0.47 -1.48 0.35
N VAL A 68 -0.83 -1.27 0.40
CA VAL A 68 -1.77 -1.78 -0.62
C VAL A 68 -2.34 -0.65 -1.45
N HIS A 69 -2.28 -0.85 -2.76
CA HIS A 69 -2.79 0.07 -3.78
C HIS A 69 -4.28 -0.21 -4.01
N MET A 70 -5.15 0.54 -3.32
CA MET A 70 -6.60 0.30 -3.35
C MET A 70 -7.24 0.63 -4.70
N HIS A 71 -6.56 1.44 -5.51
CA HIS A 71 -7.03 1.87 -6.84
C HIS A 71 -7.12 0.74 -7.87
N ARG A 72 -6.50 -0.43 -7.62
CA ARG A 72 -6.59 -1.60 -8.51
C ARG A 72 -7.86 -2.44 -8.27
N LEU A 73 -8.57 -2.19 -7.16
CA LEU A 73 -9.73 -2.99 -6.73
C LEU A 73 -11.09 -2.32 -7.00
N MET A 74 -11.13 -0.99 -7.21
CA MET A 74 -12.37 -0.21 -7.34
C MET A 74 -12.94 -0.14 -8.77
N ASP A 75 -12.30 -0.77 -9.77
CA ASP A 75 -12.75 -0.71 -11.16
C ASP A 75 -13.01 -2.12 -11.73
N PRO A 76 -14.10 -2.80 -11.32
CA PRO A 76 -14.58 -4.01 -12.01
C PRO A 76 -15.19 -3.71 -13.39
N GLU A 77 -15.38 -2.44 -13.77
CA GLU A 77 -16.11 -2.05 -14.99
C GLU A 77 -15.21 -1.69 -16.19
N THR A 78 -13.92 -1.39 -16.02
CA THR A 78 -13.10 -1.02 -17.19
C THR A 78 -11.99 -1.97 -17.59
N GLY A 79 -11.45 -2.84 -16.73
CA GLY A 79 -10.49 -3.87 -17.18
C GLY A 79 -9.26 -3.35 -17.96
N GLU A 80 -8.97 -2.04 -17.92
CA GLU A 80 -7.89 -1.46 -18.71
C GLU A 80 -6.56 -1.72 -17.98
N HIS A 81 -5.94 -2.83 -18.36
CA HIS A 81 -4.58 -3.22 -18.03
C HIS A 81 -3.60 -2.24 -18.69
N HIS A 82 -3.32 -1.11 -18.05
CA HIS A 82 -2.24 -0.23 -18.50
C HIS A 82 -0.93 -0.75 -17.92
N HIS A 83 -0.19 -1.45 -18.78
CA HIS A 83 1.20 -1.86 -18.58
C HIS A 83 2.00 -0.59 -18.25
N ASP A 84 2.55 -0.50 -17.04
CA ASP A 84 3.59 0.48 -16.73
C ASP A 84 4.90 -0.04 -17.37
N GLU A 85 5.02 0.12 -18.68
CA GLU A 85 6.33 0.33 -19.33
C GLU A 85 6.67 1.78 -19.02
N ASP A 86 7.58 2.02 -18.06
CA ASP A 86 8.47 3.17 -17.95
C ASP A 86 8.87 3.37 -16.47
N ASP A 87 10.01 2.81 -16.05
CA ASP A 87 11.04 3.52 -15.27
C ASP A 87 12.31 2.64 -15.25
N ASP A 88 13.04 2.70 -16.37
CA ASP A 88 14.47 2.43 -16.49
C ASP A 88 15.14 3.81 -16.33
N ASP A 89 15.75 4.10 -15.16
CA ASP A 89 16.93 4.96 -14.98
C ASP A 89 17.60 4.69 -13.62
#